data_AF-M1XRB9-F1
#
_entry.id   AF-M1XRB9-F1
#
_cell.length_a   1.000
_cell.length_b   1.000
_cell.length_c   1.000
_cell.angle_alpha   90.00
_cell.angle_beta   90.00
_cell.angle_gamma   90.00
#
_symmetry.space_group_name_H-M   'P 1'
#
loop_
_entity.id
_entity.type
_entity.pdbx_description
1 polymer ?
#
loop_
_entity_poly.entity_id
_entity_poly.type
_entity_poly.pdbx_seq_one_letter_code
_entity_poly.pdbx_strand_id
1 'polypeptide(L)'
;MTENSADESISTCDRCGSYSGITVGYFEQYRIPDEYDTLCTDCAEEENTHTAEEMSDEELIAAIMDDSIGYASPTHAAKHVADFRESGYSAYCERGAAVFDRDLDALIESARAHWLRIKQGNPEKAKQLLETVEQWKEVEEQEGPMASMGISVLYPTHAPTGDGEDE
;
A
#
# COMPACT_ATOMS: atom_id res chain seq x y z
N MET A 1 -12.58 7.54 -44.47
CA MET A 1 -12.79 7.81 -43.03
C MET A 1 -13.04 6.46 -42.40
N THR A 2 -12.00 5.86 -41.85
CA THR A 2 -12.08 4.62 -41.09
C THR A 2 -12.51 4.99 -39.69
N GLU A 3 -13.69 4.52 -39.30
CA GLU A 3 -14.18 4.64 -37.93
C GLU A 3 -13.24 3.84 -37.03
N ASN A 4 -12.53 4.53 -36.12
CA ASN A 4 -11.87 3.89 -35.01
C ASN A 4 -12.97 3.39 -34.08
N SER A 5 -13.29 2.09 -34.13
CA SER A 5 -14.00 1.43 -33.05
C SER A 5 -13.06 1.46 -31.85
N ALA A 6 -13.29 2.39 -30.93
CA ALA A 6 -12.77 2.27 -29.58
C ALA A 6 -13.31 0.94 -29.05
N ASP A 7 -12.40 -0.01 -28.88
CA ASP A 7 -12.67 -1.25 -28.17
C ASP A 7 -12.99 -0.82 -26.74
N GLU A 8 -14.29 -0.63 -26.44
CA GLU A 8 -14.78 -0.49 -25.07
C GLU A 8 -14.58 -1.86 -24.42
N SER A 9 -13.35 -2.14 -23.99
CA SER A 9 -13.03 -3.31 -23.20
C SER A 9 -13.72 -3.12 -21.85
N ILE A 10 -14.95 -3.61 -21.79
CA ILE A 10 -15.71 -3.77 -20.56
C ILE A 10 -14.88 -4.66 -19.64
N SER A 11 -14.22 -4.08 -18.64
CA SER A 11 -13.47 -4.85 -17.64
C SER A 11 -14.45 -5.40 -16.60
N THR A 12 -14.24 -6.66 -16.24
CA THR A 12 -14.99 -7.34 -15.17
C THR A 12 -14.23 -7.25 -13.86
N CYS A 13 -14.96 -7.25 -12.75
CA CYS A 13 -14.40 -7.28 -11.42
C CYS A 13 -13.70 -8.63 -11.17
N ASP A 14 -12.41 -8.66 -10.90
CA ASP A 14 -11.61 -9.85 -10.60
C ASP A 14 -12.07 -10.56 -9.32
N ARG A 15 -12.75 -9.84 -8.43
CA ARG A 15 -13.23 -10.40 -7.15
C ARG A 15 -14.60 -11.04 -7.26
N CYS A 16 -15.57 -10.34 -7.85
CA CYS A 16 -16.97 -10.80 -7.86
C CYS A 16 -17.51 -11.10 -9.27
N GLY A 17 -16.70 -10.88 -10.31
CA GLY A 17 -17.09 -11.10 -11.70
C GLY A 17 -18.13 -10.12 -12.24
N SER A 18 -18.54 -9.11 -11.45
CA SER A 18 -19.51 -8.09 -11.88
C SER A 18 -18.87 -7.07 -12.82
N TYR A 19 -19.68 -6.21 -13.45
CA TYR A 19 -19.17 -5.15 -14.31
C TYR A 19 -18.34 -4.14 -13.50
N SER A 20 -17.11 -3.84 -13.91
CA SER A 20 -16.32 -2.79 -13.26
C SER A 20 -16.81 -1.41 -13.75
N GLY A 21 -17.24 -0.58 -12.81
CA GLY A 21 -17.79 0.76 -13.08
C GLY A 21 -16.74 1.85 -13.23
N ILE A 22 -15.46 1.50 -13.37
CA ILE A 22 -14.30 2.40 -13.21
C ILE A 22 -14.30 3.58 -14.22
N THR A 23 -15.13 3.53 -15.27
CA THR A 23 -15.29 4.61 -16.25
C THR A 23 -16.18 5.78 -15.81
N VAL A 24 -16.78 5.75 -14.62
CA VAL A 24 -17.62 6.85 -14.11
C VAL A 24 -16.77 7.73 -13.19
N GLY A 25 -16.58 9.02 -13.50
CA GLY A 25 -15.63 9.95 -12.87
C GLY A 25 -15.82 10.31 -11.38
N TYR A 26 -16.26 9.36 -10.54
CA TYR A 26 -16.47 9.47 -9.10
C TYR A 26 -15.38 8.75 -8.27
N PHE A 27 -14.33 8.22 -8.89
CA PHE A 27 -13.31 7.37 -8.24
C PHE A 27 -12.02 8.08 -7.81
N GLU A 28 -11.93 9.41 -7.87
CA GLU A 28 -10.70 10.11 -7.46
C GLU A 28 -10.34 9.84 -5.99
N GLN A 29 -11.32 9.61 -5.12
CA GLN A 29 -11.11 9.28 -3.70
C GLN A 29 -10.76 7.80 -3.44
N TYR A 30 -10.80 6.96 -4.47
CA TYR A 30 -10.53 5.51 -4.41
C TYR A 30 -9.48 5.13 -5.45
N ARG A 31 -8.46 5.96 -5.65
CA ARG A 31 -7.44 5.73 -6.68
C ARG A 31 -6.59 4.51 -6.32
N ILE A 32 -7.14 3.32 -6.55
CA ILE A 32 -6.44 2.05 -6.44
C ILE A 32 -5.44 1.99 -7.62
N PRO A 33 -4.18 1.54 -7.42
CA PRO A 33 -3.17 1.49 -8.49
C PRO A 33 -3.68 0.78 -9.74
N ASP A 34 -3.18 1.15 -10.93
CA ASP A 34 -3.63 0.67 -12.25
C ASP A 34 -3.63 -0.88 -12.42
N GLU A 35 -2.98 -1.63 -11.54
CA GLU A 35 -3.06 -3.11 -11.49
C GLU A 35 -4.37 -3.65 -10.89
N TYR A 36 -5.19 -2.78 -10.29
CA TYR A 36 -6.53 -3.06 -9.74
C TYR A 36 -7.65 -2.38 -10.53
N ASP A 37 -7.42 -2.12 -11.82
CA ASP A 37 -8.41 -1.68 -12.82
C ASP A 37 -9.56 -2.70 -13.04
N THR A 38 -9.68 -3.64 -12.11
CA THR A 38 -10.48 -4.85 -12.11
C THR A 38 -11.30 -5.00 -10.82
N LEU A 39 -11.55 -3.97 -10.02
CA LEU A 39 -12.53 -4.06 -8.92
C LEU A 39 -13.75 -3.16 -9.17
N CYS A 40 -14.97 -3.67 -8.97
CA CYS A 40 -16.17 -2.85 -9.04
C CYS A 40 -16.34 -1.98 -7.78
N THR A 41 -17.18 -0.94 -7.86
CA THR A 41 -17.46 0.00 -6.76
C THR A 41 -17.77 -0.70 -5.45
N ASP A 42 -18.70 -1.66 -5.48
CA ASP A 42 -19.15 -2.35 -4.26
C ASP A 42 -18.03 -3.16 -3.63
N CYS A 43 -17.17 -3.79 -4.44
CA CYS A 43 -15.99 -4.51 -3.94
C CYS A 43 -14.91 -3.54 -3.46
N ALA A 44 -14.73 -2.39 -4.10
CA ALA A 44 -13.81 -1.36 -3.63
C ALA A 44 -14.29 -0.77 -2.31
N GLU A 45 -15.59 -0.52 -2.14
CA GLU A 45 -16.20 -0.05 -0.90
C GLU A 45 -16.13 -1.10 0.22
N GLU A 46 -16.39 -2.37 -0.08
CA GLU A 46 -16.27 -3.47 0.88
C GLU A 46 -14.81 -3.67 1.33
N GLU A 47 -13.84 -3.50 0.43
CA GLU A 47 -12.43 -3.51 0.80
C GLU A 47 -12.03 -2.27 1.61
N ASN A 48 -12.63 -1.13 1.32
CA ASN A 48 -12.36 0.15 1.96
C ASN A 48 -13.08 0.30 3.31
N THR A 49 -12.93 -0.70 4.18
CA THR A 49 -13.55 -0.75 5.52
C THR A 49 -13.06 0.35 6.47
N HIS A 50 -11.89 0.94 6.21
CA HIS A 50 -11.27 1.97 7.04
C HIS A 50 -10.55 2.98 6.13
N THR A 51 -10.78 4.26 6.42
CA THR A 51 -10.01 5.39 5.89
C THR A 51 -8.60 5.42 6.48
N ALA A 52 -7.66 6.13 5.85
CA ALA A 52 -6.31 6.27 6.39
C ALA A 52 -6.34 6.95 7.76
N GLU A 53 -7.29 7.86 7.96
CA GLU A 53 -7.52 8.55 9.21
C GLU A 53 -7.90 7.60 10.36
N GLU A 54 -8.62 6.51 10.06
CA GLU A 54 -9.09 5.52 11.03
C GLU A 54 -8.06 4.44 11.39
N MET A 55 -7.03 4.24 10.56
CA MET A 55 -5.95 3.28 10.84
C MET A 55 -5.03 3.76 11.95
N SER A 56 -4.42 2.83 12.69
CA SER A 56 -3.39 3.19 13.67
C SER A 56 -2.11 3.65 12.97
N ASP A 57 -1.31 4.47 13.66
CA ASP A 57 -0.03 4.93 13.11
C ASP A 57 0.92 3.74 12.87
N GLU A 58 0.89 2.72 13.73
CA GLU A 58 1.68 1.50 13.54
C GLU A 58 1.26 0.74 12.27
N GLU A 59 -0.05 0.63 12.02
CA GLU A 59 -0.55 -0.01 10.80
C GLU A 59 -0.15 0.80 9.56
N LEU A 60 -0.26 2.12 9.57
CA LEU A 60 0.18 2.97 8.45
C LEU A 60 1.69 2.91 8.23
N ILE A 61 2.49 2.85 9.29
CA ILE A 61 3.94 2.65 9.19
C ILE A 61 4.25 1.31 8.53
N ALA A 62 3.65 0.22 9.01
CA ALA A 62 3.83 -1.11 8.45
C ALA A 62 3.38 -1.16 6.98
N ALA A 63 2.28 -0.49 6.67
CA ALA A 63 1.73 -0.36 5.34
C ALA A 63 2.70 0.32 4.38
N ILE A 64 3.21 1.51 4.73
CA ILE A 64 4.16 2.27 3.90
C ILE A 64 5.46 1.46 3.72
N MET A 65 5.91 0.76 4.76
CA MET A 65 7.10 -0.09 4.67
C MET A 65 6.91 -1.24 3.68
N ASP A 66 5.86 -2.05 3.81
CA ASP A 66 5.65 -3.20 2.91
C ASP A 66 5.26 -2.75 1.49
N ASP A 67 4.45 -1.69 1.35
CA ASP A 67 4.06 -1.09 0.05
C ASP A 67 5.26 -0.44 -0.68
N SER A 68 6.30 -0.06 0.06
CA SER A 68 7.59 0.36 -0.50
C SER A 68 8.61 -0.77 -0.61
N ILE A 69 8.23 -2.02 -0.33
CA ILE A 69 9.12 -3.18 -0.37
C ILE A 69 10.36 -2.97 0.53
N GLY A 70 10.15 -2.37 1.69
CA GLY A 70 11.19 -2.07 2.67
C GLY A 70 12.13 -0.91 2.30
N TYR A 71 11.89 -0.15 1.24
CA TYR A 71 12.68 1.05 0.94
C TYR A 71 12.44 2.19 1.94
N ALA A 72 11.21 2.31 2.45
CA ALA A 72 10.93 3.17 3.59
C ALA A 72 11.31 2.40 4.87
N SER A 73 12.21 2.97 5.66
CA SER A 73 12.46 2.48 7.02
C SER A 73 11.33 2.89 7.97
N PRO A 74 11.20 2.28 9.16
CA PRO A 74 10.18 2.67 10.13
C PRO A 74 10.22 4.16 10.48
N THR A 75 11.41 4.71 10.76
CA THR A 75 11.56 6.15 11.03
C THR A 75 11.16 7.02 9.84
N HIS A 76 11.41 6.57 8.61
CA HIS A 76 11.01 7.29 7.41
C HIS A 76 9.48 7.28 7.26
N ALA A 77 8.87 6.09 7.32
CA ALA A 77 7.42 5.93 7.24
C ALA A 77 6.69 6.71 8.34
N ALA A 78 7.22 6.70 9.58
CA ALA A 78 6.65 7.43 10.71
C ALA A 78 6.59 8.94 10.48
N LYS A 79 7.57 9.52 9.76
CA LYS A 79 7.54 10.95 9.40
C LYS A 79 6.43 11.26 8.39
N HIS A 80 6.22 10.41 7.39
CA HIS A 80 5.09 10.58 6.47
C HIS A 80 3.74 10.48 7.19
N VAL A 81 3.61 9.53 8.13
CA VAL A 81 2.41 9.43 8.96
C VAL A 81 2.23 10.69 9.82
N ALA A 82 3.28 11.17 10.49
CA ALA A 82 3.22 12.39 11.28
C ALA A 82 2.81 13.61 10.43
N ASP A 83 3.44 13.79 9.27
CA ASP A 83 3.08 14.85 8.33
C ASP A 83 1.62 14.74 7.90
N PHE A 84 1.12 13.53 7.59
CA PHE A 84 -0.28 13.30 7.24
C PHE A 84 -1.24 13.70 8.38
N ARG A 85 -0.94 13.28 9.62
CA ARG A 85 -1.73 13.66 10.81
C ARG A 85 -1.74 15.16 11.05
N GLU A 86 -0.67 15.86 10.70
CA GLU A 86 -0.53 17.31 10.85
C GLU A 86 -1.03 18.12 9.63
N SER A 87 -1.69 17.46 8.67
CA SER A 87 -2.15 18.07 7.40
C SER A 87 -1.00 18.68 6.58
N GLY A 88 0.17 18.04 6.63
CA GLY A 88 1.28 18.24 5.70
C GLY A 88 0.91 17.77 4.29
N TYR A 89 1.67 18.23 3.30
CA TYR A 89 1.28 18.09 1.89
C TYR A 89 2.29 17.36 1.00
N SER A 90 3.46 16.94 1.53
CA SER A 90 4.54 16.47 0.66
C SER A 90 5.14 15.13 1.04
N ALA A 91 4.98 14.16 0.14
CA ALA A 91 5.78 12.94 0.13
C ALA A 91 7.20 13.23 -0.41
N TYR A 92 8.12 13.52 0.50
CA TYR A 92 9.49 13.95 0.17
C TYR A 92 10.47 12.82 -0.24
N CYS A 93 10.03 11.55 -0.24
CA CYS A 93 10.86 10.40 -0.62
C CYS A 93 10.93 10.20 -2.15
N GLU A 94 11.88 9.38 -2.63
CA GLU A 94 12.01 9.07 -4.07
C GLU A 94 10.70 8.49 -4.63
N ARG A 95 10.11 7.52 -3.93
CA ARG A 95 8.80 6.95 -4.31
C ARG A 95 7.71 8.01 -4.36
N GLY A 96 7.66 8.87 -3.34
CA GLY A 96 6.75 10.02 -3.29
C GLY A 96 6.85 10.90 -4.54
N ALA A 97 8.07 11.28 -4.92
CA ALA A 97 8.30 12.11 -6.10
C ALA A 97 8.07 11.37 -7.42
N ALA A 98 8.47 10.10 -7.53
CA ALA A 98 8.46 9.36 -8.79
C ALA A 98 7.10 8.75 -9.12
N VAL A 99 6.35 8.30 -8.11
CA VAL A 99 5.07 7.58 -8.28
C VAL A 99 3.88 8.48 -7.97
N PHE A 100 4.00 9.37 -6.99
CA PHE A 100 2.87 10.13 -6.45
C PHE A 100 2.97 11.65 -6.71
N ASP A 101 3.93 12.12 -7.51
CA ASP A 101 4.18 13.56 -7.74
C ASP A 101 4.26 14.40 -6.44
N ARG A 102 4.85 13.79 -5.40
CA ARG A 102 4.96 14.31 -4.03
C ARG A 102 3.63 14.50 -3.30
N ASP A 103 2.53 13.96 -3.80
CA ASP A 103 1.24 13.93 -3.11
C ASP A 103 1.32 12.97 -1.90
N LEU A 104 1.19 13.53 -0.69
CA LEU A 104 1.25 12.75 0.55
C LEU A 104 -0.01 11.92 0.75
N ASP A 105 -1.19 12.47 0.44
CA ASP A 105 -2.46 11.79 0.63
C ASP A 105 -2.53 10.57 -0.30
N ALA A 106 -2.08 10.71 -1.54
CA ALA A 106 -2.01 9.59 -2.49
C ALA A 106 -1.05 8.47 -2.03
N LEU A 107 0.10 8.82 -1.43
CA LEU A 107 1.03 7.83 -0.87
C LEU A 107 0.41 7.08 0.30
N ILE A 108 -0.26 7.79 1.20
CA ILE A 108 -0.92 7.21 2.38
C ILE A 108 -2.08 6.31 1.96
N GLU A 109 -2.88 6.73 0.99
CA GLU A 109 -4.00 5.92 0.47
C GLU A 109 -3.51 4.66 -0.25
N SER A 110 -2.41 4.73 -1.01
CA SER A 110 -1.76 3.55 -1.58
C SER A 110 -1.36 2.55 -0.49
N ALA A 111 -0.69 3.02 0.55
CA ALA A 111 -0.27 2.18 1.66
C ALA A 111 -1.46 1.56 2.39
N ARG A 112 -2.50 2.36 2.69
CA ARG A 112 -3.74 1.92 3.32
C ARG A 112 -4.41 0.78 2.55
N ALA A 113 -4.61 0.95 1.24
CA ALA A 113 -5.19 -0.07 0.37
C ALA A 113 -4.38 -1.37 0.39
N HIS A 114 -3.04 -1.26 0.31
CA HIS A 114 -2.13 -2.39 0.40
C HIS A 114 -2.24 -3.15 1.74
N TRP A 115 -2.33 -2.41 2.86
CA TRP A 115 -2.47 -3.00 4.19
C TRP A 115 -3.76 -3.80 4.36
N LEU A 116 -4.90 -3.25 3.91
CA LEU A 116 -6.19 -3.93 4.04
C LEU A 116 -6.18 -5.26 3.29
N ARG A 117 -5.56 -5.31 2.10
CA ARG A 117 -5.37 -6.56 1.34
C ARG A 117 -4.58 -7.60 2.14
N ILE A 118 -3.51 -7.19 2.82
CA ILE A 118 -2.70 -8.10 3.64
C ILE A 118 -3.49 -8.57 4.86
N LYS A 119 -4.12 -7.66 5.60
CA LYS A 119 -4.84 -7.98 6.83
C LYS A 119 -5.98 -8.97 6.58
N GLN A 120 -6.66 -8.85 5.44
CA GLN A 120 -7.73 -9.77 5.05
C GLN A 120 -7.20 -11.08 4.45
N GLY A 121 -6.25 -11.01 3.51
CA GLY A 121 -5.77 -12.18 2.76
C GLY A 121 -4.74 -13.02 3.51
N ASN A 122 -3.96 -12.40 4.41
CA ASN A 122 -2.93 -13.05 5.21
C ASN A 122 -2.71 -12.31 6.55
N PRO A 123 -3.59 -12.49 7.54
CA PRO A 123 -3.49 -11.81 8.83
C PRO A 123 -2.22 -12.15 9.61
N GLU A 124 -1.63 -13.33 9.37
CA GLU A 124 -0.35 -13.70 9.99
C GLU A 124 0.80 -12.85 9.43
N LYS A 125 0.82 -12.60 8.10
CA LYS A 125 1.76 -11.64 7.50
C LYS A 125 1.59 -10.25 8.12
N ALA A 126 0.35 -9.78 8.30
CA ALA A 126 0.09 -8.47 8.91
C ALA A 126 0.71 -8.38 10.31
N LYS A 127 0.55 -9.43 11.13
CA LYS A 127 1.16 -9.50 12.46
C LYS A 127 2.69 -9.49 12.41
N GLN A 128 3.28 -10.30 11.53
CA GLN A 128 4.74 -10.35 11.33
C GLN A 128 5.32 -9.01 10.86
N LEU A 129 4.57 -8.25 10.03
CA LEU A 129 4.98 -6.93 9.61
C LEU A 129 5.05 -5.95 10.78
N LEU A 130 4.08 -5.96 11.68
CA LEU A 130 4.10 -5.12 12.89
C LEU A 130 5.29 -5.48 13.80
N GLU A 131 5.57 -6.78 13.99
CA GLU A 131 6.74 -7.24 14.74
C GLU A 131 8.06 -6.81 14.06
N THR A 132 8.12 -6.87 12.73
CA THR A 132 9.28 -6.43 11.94
C THR A 132 9.52 -4.93 12.08
N VAL A 133 8.46 -4.12 12.07
CA VAL A 133 8.54 -2.67 12.29
C VAL A 133 9.15 -2.37 13.66
N GLU A 134 8.71 -3.08 14.71
CA GLU A 134 9.22 -2.90 16.07
C GLU A 134 10.71 -3.28 16.17
N GLN A 135 11.08 -4.47 15.71
CA GLN A 135 12.48 -4.94 15.72
C GLN A 135 13.40 -4.00 14.94
N TRP A 136 12.93 -3.50 13.80
CA TRP A 136 13.71 -2.56 13.00
C TRP A 136 13.85 -1.20 13.72
N LYS A 137 12.78 -0.67 14.34
CA LYS A 137 12.88 0.54 15.18
C LYS A 137 13.94 0.38 16.28
N GLU A 138 13.98 -0.76 16.96
CA GLU A 138 14.99 -1.02 17.99
C GLU A 138 16.42 -0.96 17.43
N VAL A 139 16.66 -1.52 16.24
CA VAL A 139 17.98 -1.44 15.59
C VAL A 139 18.31 -0.01 15.18
N GLU A 140 17.33 0.74 14.65
CA GLU A 140 17.50 2.16 14.30
C GLU A 140 17.90 3.00 15.52
N GLU A 141 17.30 2.74 16.67
CA GLU A 141 17.62 3.42 17.92
C GLU A 141 19.01 3.06 18.44
N GLN A 142 19.43 1.80 18.31
CA GLN A 142 20.72 1.31 18.81
C GLN A 142 21.90 1.71 17.90
N GLU A 143 21.74 1.55 16.59
CA GLU A 143 22.83 1.63 15.61
C GLU A 143 22.73 2.89 14.72
N GLY A 144 21.62 3.62 14.81
CA GLY A 144 21.35 4.84 14.05
C GLY A 144 20.77 4.58 12.65
N PRO A 145 20.43 5.65 11.91
CA PRO A 145 19.69 5.58 10.64
C PRO A 145 20.44 4.91 9.49
N MET A 146 21.76 4.71 9.63
CA MET A 146 22.55 3.99 8.62
C MET A 146 22.30 2.48 8.66
N ALA A 147 21.95 1.93 9.84
CA ALA A 147 21.61 0.52 9.98
C ALA A 147 20.34 0.16 9.20
N SER A 148 19.40 1.11 9.07
CA SER A 148 18.18 0.96 8.30
C SER A 148 18.43 0.67 6.83
N MET A 149 19.43 1.33 6.23
CA MET A 149 19.75 1.07 4.83
C MET A 149 20.23 -0.37 4.62
N GLY A 150 20.94 -0.94 5.59
CA GLY A 150 21.37 -2.34 5.57
C GLY A 150 20.20 -3.33 5.69
N ILE A 151 19.18 -3.01 6.49
CA ILE A 151 17.97 -3.83 6.61
C ILE A 151 17.09 -3.71 5.37
N SER A 152 16.94 -2.50 4.82
CA SER A 152 16.12 -2.22 3.63
C SER A 152 16.53 -3.08 2.44
N VAL A 153 17.85 -3.24 2.20
CA VAL A 153 18.36 -4.06 1.09
C VAL A 153 18.19 -5.57 1.29
N LEU A 154 17.85 -6.00 2.50
CA LEU A 154 17.59 -7.40 2.86
C LEU A 154 16.10 -7.68 3.04
N TYR A 155 15.23 -6.69 2.78
CA TYR A 155 13.80 -6.85 2.99
C TYR A 155 13.25 -7.98 2.11
N PRO A 156 12.52 -8.94 2.69
CA PRO A 156 12.02 -10.08 1.94
C PRO A 156 10.96 -9.65 0.93
N THR A 157 11.26 -9.83 -0.35
CA THR A 157 10.33 -9.52 -1.47
C THR A 157 9.49 -10.73 -1.88
N HIS A 158 9.76 -11.90 -1.30
CA HIS A 158 9.01 -13.12 -1.52
C HIS A 158 8.16 -13.42 -0.28
N ALA A 159 6.85 -13.60 -0.46
CA ALA A 159 6.02 -14.20 0.58
C ALA A 159 6.58 -15.59 0.90
N PRO A 160 6.60 -16.03 2.17
CA PRO A 160 6.88 -17.42 2.47
C PRO A 160 5.79 -18.23 1.74
N THR A 161 6.18 -18.96 0.69
CA THR A 161 5.37 -20.04 0.17
C THR A 161 5.20 -20.98 1.34
N GLY A 162 4.00 -21.02 1.93
CA GLY A 162 3.70 -21.94 3.02
C GLY A 162 4.22 -23.30 2.62
N ASP A 163 5.05 -23.89 3.49
CA ASP A 163 5.68 -25.18 3.25
C ASP A 163 4.59 -26.15 2.78
N GLY A 164 4.60 -26.44 1.47
CA GLY A 164 3.98 -27.64 0.97
C GLY A 164 4.70 -28.76 1.68
N GLU A 165 3.96 -29.51 2.50
CA GLU A 165 4.39 -30.81 2.98
C GLU A 165 4.70 -31.66 1.75
N ASP A 166 5.97 -31.66 1.34
CA ASP A 166 6.49 -32.63 0.37
C ASP A 166 6.55 -33.98 1.10
N GLU A 167 5.53 -34.82 0.82
CA GLU A 167 5.51 -36.26 1.09
C GLU A 167 6.67 -37.01 0.41
#